data_AF-G0WHR1-F1
#
_entry.id   AF-G0WHR1-F1
#
_cell.length_a   1.000
_cell.length_b   1.000
_cell.length_c   1.000
_cell.angle_alpha   90.00
_cell.angle_beta   90.00
_cell.angle_gamma   90.00
#
_symmetry.space_group_name_H-M   'P 1'
#
loop_
_entity.id
_entity.type
_entity.pdbx_description
1 polymer ?
#
loop_
_entity_poly.entity_id
_entity_poly.type
_entity_poly.pdbx_seq_one_letter_code
_entity_poly.pdbx_strand_id
1 'polypeptide(L)'
;MIRKPTTPKESCQLLGPVSILIQVFMGVAAIMMLLLKRNYEHPKRKMIVWVYDTGKQISGSLGIHFLNLCISIFKRKKKAILRFILLDNPLSGDDDDDDEQCDWYFLNLLLDTTIGIPILWLILHFLERILISFRIENVQSGNYFPKAQNDDEEDNLTNHHQKPMVSAFIKQVIVFMCGLSIMKIAIFLILNYFEDLAYWFADLILGWSDPWPNLQVFLVMFVFPVLLNCFQYFCVDNIIKLHTEHGLNLENAQNFEEGEFTSTSSPSSSFSQSTMSDRTHNNSSISSLQASSYRTKDTTGNHYNNYGSVKP
;
A
#
# COMPACT_ATOMS: atom_id res chain seq x y z
N MET A 1 62.64 25.94 5.21
CA MET A 1 61.28 25.52 4.80
C MET A 1 60.41 25.41 6.04
N ILE A 2 59.52 26.38 6.25
CA ILE A 2 58.60 26.40 7.39
C ILE A 2 57.43 25.47 7.04
N ARG A 3 57.30 24.35 7.76
CA ARG A 3 56.09 23.51 7.73
C ARG A 3 54.92 24.37 8.19
N LYS A 4 53.96 24.63 7.29
CA LYS A 4 52.65 25.12 7.70
C LYS A 4 51.97 24.02 8.53
N PRO A 5 51.36 24.33 9.68
CA PRO A 5 50.56 23.37 10.41
C PRO A 5 49.31 23.03 9.57
N THR A 6 49.15 21.75 9.27
CA THR A 6 47.89 21.20 8.75
C THR A 6 46.85 21.33 9.85
N THR A 7 45.96 22.32 9.72
CA THR A 7 44.70 22.35 10.47
C THR A 7 43.97 21.04 10.23
N PRO A 8 43.49 20.34 11.27
CA PRO A 8 42.68 19.15 11.07
C PRO A 8 41.45 19.55 10.26
N LYS A 9 41.27 18.95 9.06
CA LYS A 9 40.01 19.04 8.32
C LYS A 9 38.91 18.62 9.30
N GLU A 10 38.00 19.53 9.63
CA GLU A 10 36.80 19.18 10.37
C GLU A 10 36.14 18.02 9.61
N SER A 11 36.03 16.90 10.30
CA SER A 11 35.46 15.68 9.75
C SER A 11 34.09 16.03 9.19
N CYS A 12 33.91 15.83 7.88
CA CYS A 12 32.63 15.98 7.19
C CYS A 12 31.57 15.11 7.91
N GLN A 13 30.83 15.71 8.84
CA GLN A 13 29.78 15.03 9.58
C GLN A 13 28.52 15.06 8.71
N LEU A 14 28.45 14.12 7.75
CA LEU A 14 27.26 13.87 6.93
C LEU A 14 26.03 13.40 7.75
N LEU A 15 26.20 13.17 9.06
CA LEU A 15 25.14 12.95 10.05
C LEU A 15 25.15 14.04 11.14
N GLY A 16 25.27 15.30 10.76
CA GLY A 16 25.02 16.41 11.69
C GLY A 16 23.56 16.41 12.19
N PRO A 17 23.27 16.98 13.37
CA PRO A 17 21.89 17.12 13.90
C PRO A 17 20.89 17.75 12.91
N VAL A 18 21.38 18.61 12.02
CA VAL A 18 20.59 19.28 10.97
C VAL A 18 20.04 18.27 9.95
N SER A 19 20.84 17.27 9.55
CA SER A 19 20.44 16.23 8.58
C SER A 19 19.29 15.37 9.13
N ILE A 20 19.38 15.01 10.42
CA ILE A 20 18.32 14.27 11.12
C ILE A 20 17.02 15.10 11.17
N LEU A 21 17.11 16.39 11.46
CA LEU A 21 15.96 17.28 11.48
C LEU A 21 15.27 17.35 10.11
N ILE A 22 16.05 17.49 9.04
CA ILE A 22 15.55 17.50 7.66
C ILE A 22 14.85 16.17 7.32
N GLN A 23 15.48 15.04 7.66
CA GLN A 23 14.93 13.72 7.38
C GLN A 23 13.61 13.47 8.14
N VAL A 24 13.51 13.94 9.39
CA VAL A 24 12.25 13.90 10.16
C VAL A 24 11.19 14.77 9.51
N PHE A 25 11.54 15.99 9.08
CA PHE A 25 10.61 16.89 8.40
C PHE A 25 10.07 16.27 7.10
N MET A 26 10.93 15.66 6.28
CA MET A 26 10.51 14.93 5.08
C MET A 26 9.58 13.76 5.41
N GLY A 27 9.90 13.00 6.47
CA GLY A 27 9.05 11.90 6.93
C GLY A 27 7.66 12.36 7.37
N VAL A 28 7.58 13.46 8.13
CA VAL A 28 6.30 14.04 8.56
C VAL A 28 5.50 14.56 7.36
N ALA A 29 6.16 15.27 6.44
CA ALA A 29 5.52 15.76 5.22
C ALA A 29 4.95 14.62 4.36
N ALA A 30 5.70 13.52 4.20
CA ALA A 30 5.25 12.33 3.48
C ALA A 30 4.04 11.66 4.15
N ILE A 31 4.06 11.48 5.47
CA ILE A 31 2.93 10.90 6.22
C ILE A 31 1.71 11.82 6.11
N MET A 32 1.88 13.14 6.23
CA MET A 32 0.80 14.11 6.10
C MET A 32 0.18 14.08 4.70
N MET A 33 1.00 13.97 3.64
CA MET A 33 0.52 13.79 2.27
C MET A 33 -0.32 12.52 2.11
N LEU A 34 0.13 11.39 2.66
CA LEU A 34 -0.60 10.11 2.61
C LEU A 34 -1.91 10.15 3.41
N LEU A 35 -1.94 10.86 4.55
CA LEU A 35 -3.15 11.10 5.32
C LEU A 35 -4.17 11.96 4.57
N LEU A 36 -3.69 13.05 3.93
CA LEU A 36 -4.54 13.89 3.09
C LEU A 36 -5.10 13.08 1.92
N LYS A 37 -4.25 12.31 1.23
CA LYS A 37 -4.67 11.41 0.15
C LYS A 37 -5.77 10.47 0.61
N ARG A 38 -5.60 9.78 1.75
CA ARG A 38 -6.63 8.92 2.35
C ARG A 38 -7.96 9.65 2.56
N ASN A 39 -7.93 10.90 3.03
CA ASN A 39 -9.15 11.66 3.29
C ASN A 39 -9.94 12.00 2.01
N TYR A 40 -9.26 12.08 0.86
CA TYR A 40 -9.85 12.31 -0.46
C TYR A 40 -10.15 11.00 -1.23
N GLU A 41 -9.69 9.84 -0.75
CA GLU A 41 -9.97 8.55 -1.39
C GLU A 41 -11.46 8.19 -1.21
N HIS A 42 -12.10 7.79 -2.32
CA HIS A 42 -13.45 7.24 -2.34
C HIS A 42 -13.42 5.92 -3.13
N PRO A 43 -13.77 4.76 -2.53
CA PRO A 43 -14.14 4.55 -1.12
C PRO A 43 -12.94 4.65 -0.15
N LYS A 44 -13.20 5.11 1.08
CA LYS A 44 -12.23 5.29 2.15
C LYS A 44 -11.77 3.94 2.71
N ARG A 45 -10.46 3.68 2.67
CA ARG A 45 -9.84 2.52 3.32
C ARG A 45 -9.89 2.63 4.84
N LYS A 46 -10.15 1.51 5.52
CA LYS A 46 -10.14 1.45 7.00
C LYS A 46 -8.78 1.92 7.54
N MET A 47 -8.79 2.64 8.66
CA MET A 47 -7.56 3.18 9.28
C MET A 47 -6.49 2.11 9.51
N ILE A 48 -6.89 0.89 9.89
CA ILE A 48 -5.94 -0.19 10.15
C ILE A 48 -5.23 -0.68 8.86
N VAL A 49 -5.94 -0.69 7.73
CA VAL A 49 -5.38 -1.03 6.41
C VAL A 49 -4.39 0.04 5.98
N TRP A 50 -4.75 1.32 6.16
CA TRP A 50 -3.86 2.45 5.90
C TRP A 50 -2.58 2.41 6.74
N VAL A 51 -2.68 2.05 8.03
CA VAL A 51 -1.49 1.89 8.90
C VAL A 51 -0.59 0.77 8.38
N TYR A 52 -1.14 -0.36 7.92
CA TYR A 52 -0.34 -1.43 7.33
C TYR A 52 0.32 -1.02 6.01
N ASP A 53 -0.39 -0.35 5.11
CA ASP A 53 0.19 0.16 3.85
C ASP A 53 1.30 1.19 4.11
N THR A 54 1.07 2.11 5.05
CA THR A 54 2.08 3.08 5.48
C THR A 54 3.28 2.39 6.15
N GLY A 55 3.02 1.36 6.96
CA GLY A 55 4.05 0.53 7.58
C GLY A 55 4.93 -0.20 6.56
N LYS A 56 4.34 -0.74 5.47
CA LYS A 56 5.10 -1.30 4.33
C LYS A 56 6.05 -0.27 3.74
N GLN A 57 5.58 0.96 3.52
CA GLN A 57 6.39 2.04 2.94
C GLN A 57 7.54 2.48 3.87
N ILE A 58 7.28 2.59 5.18
CA ILE A 58 8.33 2.91 6.17
C ILE A 58 9.40 1.81 6.19
N SER A 59 8.99 0.54 6.23
CA SER A 59 9.91 -0.59 6.13
C SER A 59 10.71 -0.57 4.81
N GLY A 60 10.04 -0.24 3.70
CA GLY A 60 10.67 -0.13 2.39
C GLY A 60 11.72 0.98 2.32
N SER A 61 11.44 2.15 2.88
CA SER A 61 12.38 3.27 2.96
C SER A 61 13.64 2.88 3.74
N LEU A 62 13.46 2.17 4.86
CA LEU A 62 14.58 1.65 5.65
C LEU A 62 15.36 0.58 4.87
N GLY A 63 14.65 -0.31 4.16
CA GLY A 63 15.25 -1.33 3.31
C GLY A 63 16.11 -0.76 2.20
N ILE A 64 15.60 0.21 1.45
CA ILE A 64 16.34 0.91 0.39
C ILE A 64 17.57 1.63 0.96
N HIS A 65 17.45 2.27 2.13
CA HIS A 65 18.60 2.89 2.80
C HIS A 65 19.72 1.86 3.06
N PHE A 66 19.38 0.69 3.61
CA PHE A 66 20.37 -0.38 3.83
C PHE A 66 20.93 -0.94 2.52
N LEU A 67 20.11 -1.11 1.48
CA LEU A 67 20.58 -1.57 0.18
C LEU A 67 21.54 -0.57 -0.47
N ASN A 68 21.26 0.73 -0.38
CA ASN A 68 22.16 1.78 -0.85
C ASN A 68 23.51 1.72 -0.13
N LEU A 69 23.51 1.48 1.19
CA LEU A 69 24.73 1.26 1.97
C LEU A 69 25.50 0.02 1.51
N CYS A 70 24.81 -1.11 1.32
CA CYS A 70 25.40 -2.35 0.82
C CYS A 70 26.04 -2.16 -0.56
N ILE A 71 25.35 -1.45 -1.47
CA ILE A 71 25.83 -1.13 -2.82
C ILE A 71 27.08 -0.25 -2.74
N SER A 72 27.09 0.77 -1.87
CA SER A 72 28.27 1.63 -1.65
C SER A 72 29.49 0.82 -1.19
N ILE A 73 29.31 -0.08 -0.23
CA ILE A 73 30.37 -0.98 0.24
C ILE A 73 30.85 -1.89 -0.90
N PHE A 74 29.93 -2.42 -1.71
CA PHE A 74 30.25 -3.27 -2.85
C PHE A 74 31.05 -2.52 -3.93
N LYS A 75 30.64 -1.29 -4.29
CA LYS A 75 31.35 -0.43 -5.24
C LYS A 75 32.77 -0.14 -4.77
N ARG A 76 32.96 0.18 -3.47
CA ARG A 76 34.29 0.40 -2.89
C ARG A 76 35.17 -0.85 -2.98
N LYS A 77 34.64 -2.03 -2.67
CA LYS A 77 35.36 -3.31 -2.78
C LYS A 77 35.71 -3.63 -4.24
N LYS A 78 34.79 -3.45 -5.19
CA LYS A 78 35.03 -3.68 -6.62
C LYS A 78 36.13 -2.77 -7.15
N LYS A 79 36.09 -1.46 -6.84
CA LYS A 79 37.17 -0.52 -7.20
C LYS A 79 38.51 -0.93 -6.59
N ALA A 80 38.55 -1.36 -5.33
CA ALA A 80 39.78 -1.82 -4.68
C ALA A 80 40.36 -3.09 -5.34
N ILE A 81 39.52 -4.07 -5.69
CA ILE A 81 39.94 -5.29 -6.39
C ILE A 81 40.44 -4.95 -7.80
N LEU A 82 39.73 -4.08 -8.53
CA LEU A 82 40.13 -3.66 -9.87
C LEU A 82 41.49 -2.94 -9.84
N ARG A 83 41.72 -2.02 -8.90
CA ARG A 83 43.01 -1.37 -8.68
C ARG A 83 44.12 -2.39 -8.38
N PHE A 84 43.83 -3.42 -7.58
CA PHE A 84 44.78 -4.47 -7.26
C PHE A 84 45.15 -5.34 -8.48
N ILE A 85 44.18 -5.63 -9.36
CA ILE A 85 44.39 -6.49 -10.54
C ILE A 85 45.06 -5.73 -11.69
N LEU A 86 44.73 -4.46 -11.91
CA LEU A 86 45.16 -3.72 -13.11
C LEU A 86 46.52 -3.02 -12.99
N LEU A 87 47.22 -3.06 -11.84
CA LEU A 87 48.51 -2.36 -11.63
C LEU A 87 48.50 -0.91 -12.16
N ASP A 88 47.34 -0.25 -12.08
CA ASP A 88 47.15 1.01 -12.78
C ASP A 88 47.89 2.13 -12.01
N ASN A 89 48.69 2.91 -12.74
CA ASN A 89 49.39 4.05 -12.18
C ASN A 89 48.37 5.11 -11.76
N PRO A 90 48.62 5.87 -10.67
CA PRO A 90 47.70 6.90 -10.21
C PRO A 90 47.77 8.09 -11.19
N LEU A 91 46.97 8.06 -12.25
CA LEU A 91 46.94 9.15 -13.22
C LEU A 91 45.53 9.46 -13.72
N SER A 92 44.74 10.04 -12.82
CA SER A 92 43.71 11.04 -13.13
C SER A 92 43.21 11.55 -11.78
N GLY A 93 43.38 12.85 -11.55
CA GLY A 93 43.29 13.50 -10.24
C GLY A 93 41.88 13.56 -9.67
N ASP A 94 41.79 13.26 -8.38
CA ASP A 94 40.67 13.47 -7.45
C ASP A 94 40.54 14.99 -7.12
N ASP A 95 40.35 15.86 -8.12
CA ASP A 95 40.14 17.31 -7.90
C ASP A 95 38.78 17.82 -8.42
N ASP A 96 37.99 17.01 -9.14
CA ASP A 96 36.59 17.28 -9.56
C ASP A 96 35.57 16.37 -8.84
N ASP A 97 35.94 15.83 -7.67
CA ASP A 97 35.19 14.78 -6.97
C ASP A 97 33.82 15.23 -6.42
N ASP A 98 33.66 16.51 -6.08
CA ASP A 98 32.49 17.00 -5.35
C ASP A 98 31.25 17.16 -6.27
N ASP A 99 31.44 17.63 -7.51
CA ASP A 99 30.36 17.84 -8.47
C ASP A 99 29.87 16.49 -9.05
N GLU A 100 30.81 15.60 -9.41
CA GLU A 100 30.51 14.24 -9.85
C GLU A 100 29.74 13.44 -8.76
N GLN A 101 30.02 13.71 -7.48
CA GLN A 101 29.32 13.07 -6.37
C GLN A 101 27.86 13.55 -6.25
N CYS A 102 27.61 14.85 -6.43
CA CYS A 102 26.26 15.41 -6.41
C CYS A 102 25.42 14.87 -7.56
N ASP A 103 26.00 14.82 -8.76
CA ASP A 103 25.33 14.30 -9.96
C ASP A 103 25.01 12.82 -9.82
N TRP A 104 25.98 12.01 -9.36
CA TRP A 104 25.75 10.59 -9.14
C TRP A 104 24.67 10.32 -8.09
N TYR A 105 24.67 11.08 -6.99
CA TYR A 105 23.62 10.98 -5.98
C TYR A 105 22.25 11.36 -6.56
N PHE A 106 22.18 12.50 -7.25
CA PHE A 106 20.97 13.00 -7.87
C PHE A 106 20.40 12.00 -8.87
N LEU A 107 21.22 11.45 -9.76
CA LEU A 107 20.80 10.45 -10.75
C LEU A 107 20.28 9.18 -10.11
N ASN A 108 20.93 8.71 -9.05
CA ASN A 108 20.46 7.53 -8.34
C ASN A 108 19.09 7.77 -7.69
N LEU A 109 18.88 8.93 -7.07
CA LEU A 109 17.57 9.34 -6.55
C LEU A 109 16.52 9.51 -7.66
N LEU A 110 16.89 10.16 -8.76
CA LEU A 110 16.00 10.45 -9.86
C LEU A 110 15.57 9.17 -10.58
N LEU A 111 16.49 8.24 -10.83
CA LEU A 111 16.15 6.97 -11.46
C LEU A 111 15.36 6.04 -10.54
N ASP A 112 15.65 6.02 -9.23
CA ASP A 112 14.83 5.28 -8.26
C ASP A 112 13.36 5.74 -8.30
N THR A 113 13.14 7.04 -8.44
CA THR A 113 11.81 7.67 -8.35
C THR A 113 11.09 7.76 -9.71
N THR A 114 11.81 7.72 -10.83
CA THR A 114 11.21 7.80 -12.18
C THR A 114 11.08 6.43 -12.83
N ILE A 115 12.20 5.75 -13.06
CA ILE A 115 12.26 4.42 -13.71
C ILE A 115 12.01 3.30 -12.70
N GLY A 116 12.44 3.49 -11.45
CA GLY A 116 12.31 2.50 -10.39
C GLY A 116 10.86 2.19 -10.06
N ILE A 117 9.95 3.16 -10.15
CA ILE A 117 8.52 2.95 -9.85
C ILE A 117 7.84 2.00 -10.86
N PRO A 118 7.93 2.22 -12.20
CA PRO A 118 7.45 1.25 -13.18
C PRO A 118 8.08 -0.14 -13.04
N ILE A 119 9.39 -0.21 -12.79
CA ILE A 119 10.10 -1.48 -12.57
C ILE A 119 9.55 -2.18 -11.32
N LEU A 120 9.34 -1.45 -10.22
CA LEU A 120 8.77 -1.97 -9.00
C LEU A 120 7.36 -2.53 -9.24
N TRP A 121 6.50 -1.78 -9.94
CA TRP A 121 5.16 -2.25 -10.29
C TRP A 121 5.21 -3.56 -11.08
N LEU A 122 6.06 -3.65 -12.10
CA LEU A 122 6.23 -4.85 -12.92
C LEU A 122 6.70 -6.04 -12.08
N ILE A 123 7.71 -5.84 -11.22
CA ILE A 123 8.27 -6.88 -10.36
C ILE A 123 7.24 -7.35 -9.33
N LEU A 124 6.56 -6.44 -8.65
CA LEU A 124 5.54 -6.80 -7.65
C LEU A 124 4.42 -7.62 -8.30
N HIS A 125 3.94 -7.19 -9.46
CA HIS A 125 2.91 -7.90 -10.19
C HIS A 125 3.38 -9.29 -10.67
N PHE A 126 4.65 -9.44 -11.02
CA PHE A 126 5.24 -10.74 -11.35
C PHE A 126 5.40 -11.64 -10.12
N LEU A 127 5.90 -11.10 -9.00
CA LEU A 127 6.06 -11.83 -7.73
C LEU A 127 4.71 -12.32 -7.21
N GLU A 128 3.68 -11.47 -7.21
CA GLU A 128 2.32 -11.86 -6.82
C GLU A 128 1.80 -13.02 -7.69
N ARG A 129 1.95 -12.94 -9.02
CA ARG A 129 1.55 -14.03 -9.92
C ARG A 129 2.27 -15.34 -9.62
N ILE A 130 3.57 -15.28 -9.34
CA ILE A 130 4.35 -16.47 -8.96
C ILE A 130 3.83 -17.05 -7.63
N LEU A 131 3.62 -16.22 -6.61
CA LEU A 131 3.20 -16.68 -5.29
C LEU A 131 1.79 -17.28 -5.31
N ILE A 132 0.88 -16.71 -6.13
CA ILE A 132 -0.44 -17.28 -6.38
C ILE A 132 -0.32 -18.64 -7.07
N SER A 133 0.60 -18.79 -8.04
CA SER A 133 0.87 -20.08 -8.69
C SER A 133 1.39 -21.13 -7.69
N PHE A 134 2.11 -20.71 -6.64
CA PHE A 134 2.55 -21.58 -5.54
C PHE A 134 1.48 -21.82 -4.46
N ARG A 135 0.22 -21.41 -4.72
CA ARG A 135 -0.93 -21.53 -3.80
C ARG A 135 -0.73 -20.87 -2.43
N ILE A 136 0.07 -19.80 -2.37
CA ILE A 136 0.21 -19.02 -1.13
C ILE A 136 -0.99 -18.06 -1.04
N GLU A 137 -1.84 -18.27 -0.05
CA GLU A 137 -3.00 -17.40 0.22
C GLU A 137 -2.58 -16.09 0.92
N ASN A 138 -3.42 -15.05 0.79
CA ASN A 138 -3.27 -13.73 1.43
C ASN A 138 -2.03 -12.92 0.99
N VAL A 139 -1.64 -13.04 -0.28
CA VAL A 139 -0.50 -12.31 -0.87
C VAL A 139 -0.93 -11.04 -1.61
N GLN A 140 -2.22 -10.90 -1.96
CA GLN A 140 -2.74 -9.75 -2.69
C GLN A 140 -2.49 -8.44 -1.92
N SER A 141 -1.78 -7.49 -2.54
CA SER A 141 -1.47 -6.23 -1.88
C SER A 141 -2.74 -5.47 -1.49
N GLY A 142 -2.75 -4.97 -0.25
CA GLY A 142 -3.85 -4.18 0.30
C GLY A 142 -5.02 -4.99 0.84
N ASN A 143 -5.00 -6.33 0.75
CA ASN A 143 -5.96 -7.20 1.42
C ASN A 143 -5.37 -7.82 2.69
N TYR A 144 -5.95 -7.52 3.86
CA TYR A 144 -5.45 -7.97 5.17
C TYR A 144 -6.42 -8.82 5.98
N PHE A 145 -7.62 -9.05 5.44
CA PHE A 145 -8.65 -9.82 6.11
C PHE A 145 -8.63 -11.27 5.61
N PRO A 146 -8.97 -12.25 6.47
CA PRO A 146 -9.11 -13.63 6.02
C PRO A 146 -10.24 -13.72 4.97
N LYS A 147 -10.12 -14.65 4.03
CA LYS A 147 -11.28 -15.04 3.21
C LYS A 147 -12.41 -15.43 4.15
N ALA A 148 -13.61 -14.90 3.92
CA ALA A 148 -14.79 -15.37 4.61
C ALA A 148 -14.93 -16.85 4.26
N GLN A 149 -14.66 -17.71 5.23
CA GLN A 149 -14.88 -19.13 5.01
C GLN A 149 -16.38 -19.29 4.81
N ASN A 150 -16.78 -19.89 3.69
CA ASN A 150 -18.13 -20.41 3.51
C ASN A 150 -18.25 -21.62 4.45
N ASP A 151 -18.26 -21.36 5.75
CA ASP A 151 -18.73 -22.33 6.70
C ASP A 151 -20.25 -22.18 6.69
N ASP A 152 -20.91 -23.22 6.16
CA ASP A 152 -22.32 -23.50 6.37
C ASP A 152 -22.55 -23.73 7.89
N GLU A 153 -22.42 -22.68 8.70
CA GLU A 153 -22.85 -22.67 10.09
C GLU A 153 -23.71 -21.42 10.33
N GLU A 154 -24.99 -21.63 10.04
CA GLU A 154 -26.10 -20.92 10.64
C GLU A 154 -26.07 -21.16 12.16
N ASP A 155 -25.28 -20.39 12.92
CA ASP A 155 -25.72 -19.97 14.25
C ASP A 155 -24.92 -18.78 14.83
N ASN A 156 -25.66 -17.87 15.47
CA ASN A 156 -25.23 -16.76 16.31
C ASN A 156 -24.63 -15.50 15.65
N LEU A 157 -25.55 -14.56 15.44
CA LEU A 157 -25.37 -13.10 15.42
C LEU A 157 -24.50 -12.61 16.59
N THR A 158 -23.18 -12.73 16.45
CA THR A 158 -22.24 -11.86 17.11
C THR A 158 -21.54 -11.07 16.03
N ASN A 159 -21.46 -9.75 16.20
CA ASN A 159 -20.70 -8.85 15.34
C ASN A 159 -19.23 -9.30 15.37
N HIS A 160 -18.87 -10.26 14.53
CA HIS A 160 -17.52 -10.76 14.41
C HIS A 160 -16.72 -9.69 13.67
N HIS A 161 -16.23 -8.70 14.42
CA HIS A 161 -15.13 -7.84 14.00
C HIS A 161 -13.92 -8.75 13.73
N GLN A 162 -13.82 -9.23 12.50
CA GLN A 162 -12.74 -10.10 12.07
C GLN A 162 -11.45 -9.28 12.15
N LYS A 163 -10.53 -9.71 13.02
CA LYS A 163 -9.29 -8.96 13.25
C LYS A 163 -8.37 -9.10 12.03
N PRO A 164 -7.68 -8.04 11.62
CA PRO A 164 -6.78 -8.12 10.48
C PRO A 164 -5.59 -9.02 10.80
N MET A 165 -5.18 -9.81 9.83
CA MET A 165 -4.14 -10.82 10.01
C MET A 165 -2.74 -10.20 9.93
N VAL A 166 -2.06 -10.12 11.07
CA VAL A 166 -0.64 -9.70 11.12
C VAL A 166 0.24 -10.61 10.26
N SER A 167 -0.10 -11.90 10.13
CA SER A 167 0.61 -12.84 9.25
C SER A 167 0.54 -12.43 7.77
N ALA A 168 -0.61 -11.95 7.30
CA ALA A 168 -0.77 -11.45 5.93
C ALA A 168 0.06 -10.18 5.71
N PHE A 169 0.06 -9.28 6.69
CA PHE A 169 0.90 -8.09 6.67
C PHE A 169 2.40 -8.43 6.55
N ILE A 170 2.92 -9.34 7.38
CA ILE A 170 4.34 -9.73 7.33
C ILE A 170 4.70 -10.34 5.97
N LYS A 171 3.83 -11.22 5.42
CA LYS A 171 4.06 -11.80 4.08
C LYS A 171 4.14 -10.71 3.01
N GLN A 172 3.21 -9.75 3.01
CA GLN A 172 3.22 -8.64 2.06
C GLN A 172 4.45 -7.74 2.24
N VAL A 173 4.88 -7.46 3.48
CA VAL A 173 6.13 -6.72 3.73
C VAL A 173 7.33 -7.46 3.14
N ILE A 174 7.43 -8.78 3.30
CA ILE A 174 8.54 -9.57 2.73
C ILE A 174 8.52 -9.50 1.19
N VAL A 175 7.36 -9.68 0.57
CA VAL A 175 7.22 -9.59 -0.90
C VAL A 175 7.60 -8.19 -1.39
N PHE A 176 7.13 -7.16 -0.69
CA PHE A 176 7.45 -5.77 -1.01
C PHE A 176 8.94 -5.47 -0.88
N MET A 177 9.59 -5.93 0.20
CA MET A 177 11.04 -5.79 0.41
C MET A 177 11.86 -6.53 -0.64
N CYS A 178 11.41 -7.72 -1.06
CA CYS A 178 12.02 -8.46 -2.17
C CYS A 178 11.90 -7.68 -3.48
N GLY A 179 10.71 -7.17 -3.79
CA GLY A 179 10.46 -6.34 -4.97
C GLY A 179 11.34 -5.09 -5.01
N LEU A 180 11.43 -4.37 -3.88
CA LEU A 180 12.33 -3.21 -3.73
C LEU A 180 13.80 -3.58 -3.92
N SER A 181 14.22 -4.74 -3.40
CA SER A 181 15.60 -5.22 -3.56
C SER A 181 15.94 -5.49 -5.02
N ILE A 182 15.06 -6.20 -5.73
CA ILE A 182 15.26 -6.50 -7.16
C ILE A 182 15.21 -5.21 -7.98
N MET A 183 14.26 -4.31 -7.71
CA MET A 183 14.18 -3.00 -8.36
C MET A 183 15.47 -2.22 -8.16
N LYS A 184 15.99 -2.14 -6.92
CA LYS A 184 17.22 -1.40 -6.62
C LYS A 184 18.43 -1.97 -7.34
N ILE A 185 18.53 -3.30 -7.41
CA ILE A 185 19.59 -3.97 -8.18
C ILE A 185 19.45 -3.67 -9.66
N ALA A 186 18.23 -3.69 -10.22
CA ALA A 186 17.99 -3.36 -11.62
C ALA A 186 18.39 -1.91 -11.95
N ILE A 187 17.98 -0.94 -11.14
CA ILE A 187 18.37 0.47 -11.30
C ILE A 187 19.88 0.64 -11.20
N PHE A 188 20.52 -0.04 -10.24
CA PHE A 188 21.97 -0.03 -10.12
C PHE A 188 22.66 -0.56 -11.38
N LEU A 189 22.17 -1.65 -11.97
CA LEU A 189 22.72 -2.21 -13.21
C LEU A 189 22.51 -1.26 -14.41
N ILE A 190 21.33 -0.64 -14.52
CA ILE A 190 21.02 0.35 -15.56
C ILE A 190 21.96 1.55 -15.44
N LEU A 191 22.13 2.10 -14.24
CA LEU A 191 23.04 3.22 -14.00
C LEU A 191 24.46 2.90 -14.40
N ASN A 192 25.00 1.74 -14.01
CA ASN A 192 26.38 1.39 -14.37
C ASN A 192 26.55 1.01 -15.85
N TYR A 193 25.46 0.70 -16.58
CA TYR A 193 25.54 0.39 -18.00
C TYR A 193 25.39 1.63 -18.88
N PHE A 194 24.58 2.60 -18.46
CA PHE A 194 24.31 3.85 -19.18
C PHE A 194 24.92 5.07 -18.46
N GLU A 195 26.11 4.92 -17.88
CA GLU A 195 26.75 5.98 -17.07
C GLU A 195 26.88 7.29 -17.88
N ASP A 196 27.40 7.23 -19.11
CA ASP A 196 27.58 8.41 -19.96
C ASP A 196 26.26 9.16 -20.25
N LEU A 197 25.19 8.42 -20.55
CA LEU A 197 23.88 9.00 -20.81
C LEU A 197 23.28 9.60 -19.53
N ALA A 198 23.50 8.95 -18.38
CA ALA A 198 23.02 9.43 -17.10
C ALA A 198 23.72 10.74 -16.70
N TYR A 199 25.05 10.82 -16.82
CA TYR A 199 25.79 12.06 -16.54
C TYR A 199 25.42 13.20 -17.48
N TRP A 200 25.27 12.92 -18.78
CA TRP A 200 24.75 13.93 -19.73
C TRP A 200 23.38 14.47 -19.32
N PHE A 201 22.51 13.60 -18.79
CA PHE A 201 21.20 14.02 -18.30
C PHE A 201 21.26 14.78 -16.98
N ALA A 202 22.21 14.46 -16.09
CA ALA A 202 22.46 15.25 -14.88
C ALA A 202 22.91 16.65 -15.24
N ASP A 203 23.93 16.80 -16.10
CA ASP A 203 24.42 18.09 -16.57
C ASP A 203 23.33 18.91 -17.26
N LEU A 204 22.45 18.27 -18.03
CA LEU A 204 21.29 18.96 -18.61
C LEU A 204 20.35 19.58 -17.55
N ILE A 205 20.20 18.94 -16.38
CA ILE A 205 19.30 19.39 -15.31
C ILE A 205 20.01 20.28 -14.28
N LEU A 206 21.28 20.02 -13.99
CA LEU A 206 22.06 20.62 -12.91
C LEU A 206 23.15 21.56 -13.41
N GLY A 207 23.57 21.49 -14.68
CA GLY A 207 24.66 22.29 -15.24
C GLY A 207 24.42 23.81 -15.19
N TRP A 208 23.16 24.24 -15.08
CA TRP A 208 22.82 25.65 -14.82
C TRP A 208 23.17 26.12 -13.40
N SER A 209 23.38 25.18 -12.47
CA SER A 209 23.65 25.40 -11.05
C SER A 209 25.14 25.29 -10.67
N ASP A 210 25.99 24.78 -11.57
CA ASP A 210 27.45 24.68 -11.39
C ASP A 210 28.13 25.99 -10.97
N PRO A 211 27.71 27.19 -11.44
CA PRO A 211 28.31 28.45 -10.97
C PRO A 211 28.10 28.71 -9.46
N TRP A 212 27.21 27.98 -8.79
CA TRP A 212 26.82 28.16 -7.40
C TRP A 212 26.82 26.82 -6.63
N PRO A 213 27.98 26.31 -6.18
CA PRO A 213 28.10 24.96 -5.60
C PRO A 213 27.25 24.77 -4.33
N ASN A 214 27.15 25.80 -3.47
CA ASN A 214 26.29 25.74 -2.28
C ASN A 214 24.80 25.60 -2.64
N LEU A 215 24.38 26.18 -3.77
CA LEU A 215 23.01 26.07 -4.27
C LEU A 215 22.76 24.65 -4.81
N GLN A 216 23.69 24.11 -5.59
CA GLN A 216 23.60 22.75 -6.14
C GLN A 216 23.47 21.70 -5.02
N VAL A 217 24.33 21.77 -3.99
CA VAL A 217 24.23 20.88 -2.81
C VAL A 217 22.88 21.02 -2.11
N PHE A 218 22.37 22.24 -1.95
CA PHE A 218 21.05 22.47 -1.36
C PHE A 218 19.91 21.87 -2.20
N LEU A 219 19.96 22.02 -3.53
CA LEU A 219 18.97 21.44 -4.43
C LEU A 219 18.97 19.91 -4.36
N VAL A 220 20.15 19.29 -4.44
CA VAL A 220 20.32 17.84 -4.54
C VAL A 220 20.10 17.13 -3.20
N MET A 221 20.46 17.75 -2.07
CA MET A 221 20.29 17.15 -0.73
C MET A 221 18.95 17.46 -0.07
N PHE A 222 18.24 18.52 -0.49
CA PHE A 222 16.99 18.94 0.13
C PHE A 222 15.82 19.02 -0.86
N VAL A 223 15.89 19.90 -1.86
CA VAL A 223 14.74 20.21 -2.72
C VAL A 223 14.29 18.99 -3.54
N PHE A 224 15.21 18.38 -4.30
CA PHE A 224 14.90 17.21 -5.11
C PHE A 224 14.48 15.99 -4.27
N PRO A 225 15.17 15.64 -3.16
CA PRO A 225 14.73 14.57 -2.27
C PRO A 225 13.32 14.77 -1.72
N VAL A 226 12.94 15.99 -1.32
CA VAL A 226 11.58 16.25 -0.84
C VAL A 226 10.56 15.95 -1.94
N LEU A 227 10.75 16.55 -3.12
CA LEU A 227 9.79 16.44 -4.22
C LEU A 227 9.68 15.01 -4.75
N LEU A 228 10.82 14.38 -5.04
CA LEU A 228 10.89 13.06 -5.66
C LEU A 228 10.47 11.95 -4.68
N ASN A 229 10.81 12.03 -3.40
CA ASN A 229 10.32 11.05 -2.42
C ASN A 229 8.82 11.22 -2.16
N CYS A 230 8.29 12.44 -2.09
CA CYS A 230 6.84 12.65 -1.99
C CYS A 230 6.11 12.07 -3.21
N PHE A 231 6.61 12.33 -4.41
CA PHE A 231 6.10 11.71 -5.64
C PHE A 231 6.17 10.18 -5.58
N GLN A 232 7.31 9.63 -5.15
CA GLN A 232 7.50 8.20 -5.03
C GLN A 232 6.52 7.56 -4.04
N TYR A 233 6.37 8.11 -2.83
CA TYR A 233 5.41 7.59 -1.86
C TYR A 233 3.98 7.68 -2.38
N PHE A 234 3.61 8.75 -3.08
CA PHE A 234 2.29 8.86 -3.69
C PHE A 234 2.02 7.75 -4.73
N CYS A 235 2.98 7.51 -5.62
CA CYS A 235 2.91 6.48 -6.65
C CYS A 235 2.97 5.07 -6.08
N VAL A 236 3.87 4.79 -5.15
CA VAL A 236 3.99 3.49 -4.48
C VAL A 236 2.73 3.19 -3.67
N ASP A 237 2.16 4.17 -2.97
CA ASP A 237 0.86 4.01 -2.30
C ASP A 237 -0.26 3.67 -3.30
N ASN A 238 -0.21 4.22 -4.52
CA ASN A 238 -1.14 3.81 -5.58
C ASN A 238 -0.89 2.40 -6.12
N ILE A 239 0.32 1.86 -6.02
CA ILE A 239 0.64 0.49 -6.47
C ILE A 239 0.25 -0.53 -5.40
N ILE A 240 0.51 -0.23 -4.13
CA ILE A 240 0.29 -1.19 -3.03
C ILE A 240 -1.16 -1.21 -2.53
N LYS A 241 -1.94 -0.15 -2.79
CA LYS A 241 -3.34 -0.11 -2.40
C LYS A 241 -4.15 -1.17 -3.14
N LEU A 242 -5.21 -1.64 -2.49
CA LEU A 242 -6.15 -2.56 -3.12
C LEU A 242 -6.92 -1.83 -4.22
N HIS A 243 -6.81 -2.29 -5.47
CA HIS A 243 -7.56 -1.73 -6.58
C HIS A 243 -8.96 -2.30 -6.68
N THR A 244 -9.93 -1.39 -6.65
CA THR A 244 -11.36 -1.63 -6.68
C THR A 244 -11.89 -1.98 -8.10
N GLU A 245 -11.14 -1.65 -9.15
CA GLU A 245 -11.58 -1.75 -10.56
C GLU A 245 -11.66 -3.19 -11.11
N HIS A 246 -11.00 -4.17 -10.50
CA HIS A 246 -11.00 -5.57 -10.96
C HIS A 246 -12.05 -6.46 -10.26
N GLY A 247 -13.06 -5.86 -9.66
CA GLY A 247 -14.17 -6.58 -9.01
C GLY A 247 -14.07 -6.49 -7.49
N LEU A 248 -14.88 -5.59 -6.92
CA LEU A 248 -15.21 -5.62 -5.51
C LEU A 248 -15.94 -6.92 -5.20
N ASN A 249 -15.23 -7.89 -4.67
CA ASN A 249 -15.84 -9.07 -4.07
C ASN A 249 -16.19 -8.78 -2.61
N LEU A 250 -17.22 -9.45 -2.10
CA LEU A 250 -17.67 -9.36 -0.70
C LEU A 250 -16.51 -9.59 0.29
N GLU A 251 -15.53 -10.41 -0.10
CA GLU A 251 -14.30 -10.70 0.64
C GLU A 251 -13.40 -9.46 0.85
N ASN A 252 -13.33 -8.58 -0.15
CA ASN A 252 -12.42 -7.42 -0.14
C ASN A 252 -13.09 -6.15 0.37
N ALA A 253 -14.42 -6.10 0.38
CA ALA A 253 -15.22 -4.99 0.89
C ALA A 253 -14.90 -4.66 2.36
N GLN A 254 -14.49 -5.65 3.15
CA GLN A 254 -14.08 -5.49 4.54
C GLN A 254 -12.85 -4.59 4.74
N ASN A 255 -12.08 -4.28 3.69
CA ASN A 255 -10.95 -3.35 3.75
C ASN A 255 -11.37 -1.87 3.73
N PHE A 256 -12.64 -1.57 3.42
CA PHE A 256 -13.19 -0.21 3.29
C PHE A 256 -14.18 0.12 4.42
N GLU A 257 -14.43 1.40 4.70
CA GLU A 257 -15.36 1.83 5.76
C GLU A 257 -16.83 1.44 5.46
N GLU A 258 -17.54 0.92 6.47
CA GLU A 258 -18.93 0.49 6.39
C GLU A 258 -19.86 1.72 6.31
N GLY A 259 -20.26 2.09 5.09
CA GLY A 259 -21.17 3.23 4.87
C GLY A 259 -21.11 3.87 3.49
N GLU A 260 -20.10 3.53 2.68
CA GLU A 260 -19.91 4.14 1.35
C GLU A 260 -20.50 3.30 0.21
N PHE A 261 -20.74 2.02 0.45
CA PHE A 261 -21.22 1.08 -0.56
C PHE A 261 -22.74 1.08 -0.74
N THR A 262 -23.48 1.64 0.20
CA THR A 262 -24.96 1.71 0.20
C THR A 262 -25.52 2.72 -0.80
N SER A 263 -24.66 3.45 -1.54
CA SER A 263 -25.09 4.47 -2.50
C SER A 263 -25.04 4.02 -3.98
N THR A 264 -24.51 2.83 -4.29
CA THR A 264 -24.28 2.44 -5.70
C THR A 264 -24.83 1.08 -6.11
N SER A 265 -25.44 0.32 -5.20
CA SER A 265 -26.20 -0.87 -5.55
C SER A 265 -27.60 -0.75 -4.98
N SER A 266 -28.56 -0.35 -5.82
CA SER A 266 -29.97 -0.64 -5.56
C SER A 266 -30.20 -2.13 -5.82
N PRO A 267 -30.56 -2.97 -4.82
CA PRO A 267 -31.21 -4.22 -5.10
C PRO A 267 -32.71 -3.93 -5.09
N SER A 268 -33.30 -3.78 -6.27
CA SER A 268 -34.74 -3.92 -6.42
C SER A 268 -35.11 -5.39 -6.22
N SER A 269 -35.29 -5.81 -4.97
CA SER A 269 -36.09 -6.98 -4.65
C SER A 269 -36.73 -6.78 -3.28
N SER A 270 -37.93 -6.21 -3.33
CA SER A 270 -38.95 -6.23 -2.30
C SER A 270 -39.11 -7.63 -1.70
N PHE A 271 -38.89 -7.77 -0.40
CA PHE A 271 -39.42 -8.88 0.38
C PHE A 271 -40.13 -8.32 1.62
N SER A 272 -41.45 -8.47 1.60
CA SER A 272 -42.38 -8.04 2.63
C SER A 272 -42.16 -8.85 3.92
N GLN A 273 -41.87 -8.17 5.02
CA GLN A 273 -41.76 -8.82 6.33
C GLN A 273 -43.13 -8.75 7.04
N SER A 274 -43.91 -9.83 6.93
CA SER A 274 -45.06 -10.07 7.79
C SER A 274 -44.56 -10.46 9.18
N THR A 275 -44.79 -9.59 10.16
CA THR A 275 -44.45 -9.81 11.58
C THR A 275 -45.55 -10.64 12.24
N MET A 276 -45.23 -11.90 12.59
CA MET A 276 -46.01 -12.73 13.51
C MET A 276 -45.29 -12.68 14.86
N SER A 277 -45.91 -12.04 15.85
CA SER A 277 -45.36 -11.87 17.20
C SER A 277 -46.09 -12.79 18.16
N ASP A 278 -45.41 -13.83 18.63
CA ASP A 278 -45.81 -14.59 19.82
C ASP A 278 -45.48 -13.79 21.08
N ARG A 279 -46.48 -13.60 21.94
CA ARG A 279 -46.32 -13.21 23.35
C ARG A 279 -47.25 -14.04 24.21
N THR A 280 -46.67 -14.96 24.98
CA THR A 280 -47.31 -15.68 26.08
C THR A 280 -47.06 -14.97 27.41
N HIS A 281 -48.08 -15.04 28.27
CA HIS A 281 -48.14 -14.75 29.72
C HIS A 281 -48.00 -13.29 30.21
N ASN A 282 -49.12 -12.67 30.63
CA ASN A 282 -49.52 -12.68 32.05
C ASN A 282 -50.86 -11.98 32.34
N ASN A 283 -51.52 -12.51 33.38
CA ASN A 283 -52.80 -12.20 34.00
C ASN A 283 -53.19 -10.72 34.13
N SER A 284 -54.46 -10.39 33.92
CA SER A 284 -55.37 -9.87 34.97
C SER A 284 -56.75 -9.47 34.41
N SER A 285 -57.78 -10.14 34.95
CA SER A 285 -59.01 -9.57 35.51
C SER A 285 -60.04 -8.81 34.64
N ILE A 286 -61.31 -9.11 34.98
CA ILE A 286 -62.54 -8.30 34.83
C ILE A 286 -63.32 -8.56 33.52
N SER A 287 -64.24 -9.51 33.52
CA SER A 287 -65.68 -9.38 33.85
C SER A 287 -66.53 -8.93 32.67
N SER A 288 -67.55 -9.75 32.39
CA SER A 288 -68.97 -9.37 32.37
C SER A 288 -69.75 -9.76 31.10
N LEU A 289 -70.94 -10.33 31.39
CA LEU A 289 -72.20 -10.32 30.62
C LEU A 289 -72.32 -11.41 29.54
N GLN A 290 -73.08 -12.47 29.84
CA GLN A 290 -74.53 -12.63 29.55
C GLN A 290 -74.82 -12.71 28.05
N ALA A 291 -75.69 -13.56 27.53
CA ALA A 291 -76.54 -14.63 28.03
C ALA A 291 -77.26 -15.19 26.80
N SER A 292 -77.72 -16.45 26.88
CA SER A 292 -78.85 -16.98 26.07
C SER A 292 -78.57 -17.10 24.55
N SER A 293 -79.16 -17.99 23.76
CA SER A 293 -80.32 -18.86 23.91
C SER A 293 -80.47 -19.62 22.57
N TYR A 294 -80.67 -20.95 22.63
CA TYR A 294 -81.57 -21.76 21.75
C TYR A 294 -81.30 -21.80 20.21
N ARG A 295 -81.07 -22.97 19.60
CA ARG A 295 -81.99 -24.08 19.22
C ARG A 295 -82.42 -24.00 17.73
N THR A 296 -81.83 -24.92 16.95
CA THR A 296 -82.34 -25.75 15.83
C THR A 296 -83.29 -25.23 14.72
N LYS A 297 -83.03 -25.78 13.51
CA LYS A 297 -83.96 -26.12 12.39
C LYS A 297 -84.42 -24.93 11.53
N ASP A 298 -84.66 -24.99 10.21
CA ASP A 298 -84.81 -26.10 9.27
C ASP A 298 -84.80 -25.56 7.80
N THR A 299 -84.37 -26.42 6.86
CA THR A 299 -84.86 -26.68 5.48
C THR A 299 -84.86 -25.64 4.31
N THR A 300 -84.59 -26.21 3.11
CA THR A 300 -84.95 -25.86 1.70
C THR A 300 -83.98 -24.95 0.92
N GLY A 301 -83.55 -25.23 -0.31
CA GLY A 301 -83.81 -26.33 -1.25
C GLY A 301 -83.15 -26.03 -2.62
N ASN A 302 -82.91 -27.08 -3.44
CA ASN A 302 -82.70 -27.13 -4.91
C ASN A 302 -81.56 -26.28 -5.54
N HIS A 303 -80.82 -26.65 -6.59
CA HIS A 303 -80.99 -27.65 -7.66
C HIS A 303 -79.65 -27.85 -8.42
N TYR A 304 -79.43 -29.09 -8.89
CA TYR A 304 -78.80 -29.53 -10.16
C TYR A 304 -77.29 -29.40 -10.48
N ASN A 305 -76.70 -30.59 -10.67
CA ASN A 305 -75.92 -31.09 -11.84
C ASN A 305 -74.55 -30.46 -12.18
N ASN A 306 -73.53 -31.18 -12.69
CA ASN A 306 -73.24 -32.59 -12.97
C ASN A 306 -71.79 -32.63 -13.52
N TYR A 307 -71.18 -33.82 -13.57
CA TYR A 307 -69.89 -34.19 -14.16
C TYR A 307 -68.62 -33.72 -13.42
N GLY A 308 -67.65 -34.58 -13.09
CA GLY A 308 -67.44 -35.96 -13.47
C GLY A 308 -66.01 -36.15 -14.00
N SER A 309 -65.32 -37.09 -13.37
CA SER A 309 -64.22 -37.90 -13.87
C SER A 309 -62.82 -37.63 -13.32
N VAL A 310 -62.30 -38.75 -12.86
CA VAL A 310 -61.13 -39.03 -12.06
C VAL A 310 -60.29 -39.99 -12.90
N LYS A 311 -58.96 -39.85 -12.81
CA LYS A 311 -57.90 -40.84 -13.07
C LYS A 311 -57.51 -41.17 -14.52
N PRO A 312 -56.32 -41.81 -14.73
CA PRO A 312 -55.32 -42.31 -13.75
C PRO A 312 -54.23 -41.31 -13.35
#